data_AF-A0A954IM26-F1
#
_entry.id   AF-A0A954IM26-F1
#
_cell.length_a   1.000
_cell.length_b   1.000
_cell.length_c   1.000
_cell.angle_alpha   90.00
_cell.angle_beta   90.00
_cell.angle_gamma   90.00
#
_symmetry.space_group_name_H-M   'P 1'
#
loop_
_entity.id
_entity.type
_entity.pdbx_description
1 polymer ?
#
loop_
_entity_poly.entity_id
_entity_poly.type
_entity_poly.pdbx_seq_one_letter_code
_entity_poly.pdbx_strand_id
1 'polypeptide(L)'
;RLKAMYMMREQDGRNTDGTSKQMARERFAQVMYPDGLFAWQFHYDFHRTGRAYLRDEGESGPWIDYEKPGRHTHHVSDRSLFPLRSLIPEEMDGLLGAQKNVGYSSIVCAAIRLHDQCIAIGQAAGATAAISLKDNIAPRTIPYDRTRLEQVRDALCHESPDCVPLLIWPFRDLSADHEAFVAVNRLAARGALPLEARDVDFRPDDVA
;
A
#
# COMPACT_ATOMS: atom_id res chain seq x y z
N ARG A 1 3.21 9.31 13.83
CA ARG A 1 2.82 8.88 12.45
C ARG A 1 2.14 10.06 11.80
N LEU A 2 2.28 10.20 10.49
CA LEU A 2 1.64 11.27 9.76
C LEU A 2 0.12 11.21 9.95
N LYS A 3 -0.50 12.34 10.34
CA LYS A 3 -1.95 12.54 10.21
C LYS A 3 -2.19 12.99 8.77
N ALA A 4 -2.51 12.02 7.91
CA ALA A 4 -2.65 12.24 6.49
C ALA A 4 -4.10 12.54 6.11
N MET A 5 -4.32 13.08 4.91
CA MET A 5 -5.65 13.33 4.34
C MET A 5 -6.52 12.06 4.29
N TYR A 6 -5.89 10.89 4.24
CA TYR A 6 -6.56 9.61 4.49
C TYR A 6 -5.72 8.73 5.39
N MET A 7 -6.35 8.20 6.44
CA MET A 7 -5.75 7.23 7.34
C MET A 7 -6.25 5.84 6.99
N MET A 8 -5.39 5.00 6.39
CA MET A 8 -5.76 3.63 6.06
C MET A 8 -5.99 2.81 7.34
N ARG A 9 -7.14 2.15 7.46
CA ARG A 9 -7.58 1.40 8.62
C ARG A 9 -7.58 -0.09 8.34
N GLU A 10 -7.60 -0.89 9.41
CA GLU A 10 -7.72 -2.34 9.30
C GLU A 10 -8.96 -2.74 8.50
N GLN A 11 -10.11 -2.09 8.72
CA GLN A 11 -11.35 -2.45 8.03
C GLN A 11 -11.24 -2.25 6.51
N ASP A 12 -10.36 -1.35 6.09
CA ASP A 12 -10.19 -1.10 4.67
C ASP A 12 -9.45 -2.26 4.01
N GLY A 13 -8.53 -2.97 4.70
CA GLY A 13 -7.67 -3.99 4.10
C GLY A 13 -7.77 -5.39 4.69
N ARG A 14 -8.71 -5.66 5.61
CA ARG A 14 -8.78 -6.93 6.33
C ARG A 14 -9.49 -8.01 5.51
N ASN A 15 -8.81 -9.13 5.32
CA ASN A 15 -9.41 -10.32 4.74
C ASN A 15 -10.55 -10.87 5.62
N THR A 16 -11.62 -11.33 4.98
CA THR A 16 -12.85 -11.81 5.64
C THR A 16 -13.22 -13.25 5.25
N ASP A 17 -12.35 -13.98 4.54
CA ASP A 17 -12.60 -15.38 4.15
C ASP A 17 -12.60 -16.35 5.34
N GLY A 18 -12.12 -15.92 6.51
CA GLY A 18 -12.19 -16.72 7.73
C GLY A 18 -11.53 -16.06 8.94
N THR A 19 -11.55 -16.78 10.06
CA THR A 19 -10.99 -16.33 11.34
C THR A 19 -9.50 -16.70 11.52
N SER A 20 -8.95 -17.51 10.60
CA SER A 20 -7.55 -17.96 10.64
C SER A 20 -6.80 -17.70 9.34
N LYS A 21 -5.47 -17.64 9.44
CA LYS A 21 -4.55 -17.50 8.29
C LYS A 21 -4.75 -18.59 7.23
N GLN A 22 -5.08 -19.83 7.61
CA GLN A 22 -5.22 -20.92 6.65
C GLN A 22 -6.45 -20.78 5.75
N MET A 23 -7.48 -20.08 6.24
CA MET A 23 -8.72 -19.84 5.48
C MET A 23 -8.65 -18.58 4.61
N ALA A 24 -7.69 -17.69 4.87
CA ALA A 24 -7.50 -16.50 4.04
C ALA A 24 -7.21 -16.90 2.59
N ARG A 25 -7.91 -16.25 1.66
CA ARG A 25 -7.63 -16.32 0.22
C ARG A 25 -7.42 -14.89 -0.24
N GLU A 26 -6.30 -14.64 -0.88
CA GLU A 26 -5.95 -13.28 -1.30
C GLU A 26 -6.98 -12.76 -2.29
N ARG A 27 -7.52 -11.56 -2.01
CA ARG A 27 -8.38 -10.83 -2.93
C ARG A 27 -7.67 -9.55 -3.33
N PHE A 28 -7.62 -9.27 -4.63
CA PHE A 28 -6.97 -8.11 -5.21
C PHE A 28 -7.92 -6.93 -5.40
N ALA A 29 -9.14 -7.19 -5.89
CA ALA A 29 -10.13 -6.14 -6.19
C ALA A 29 -11.04 -5.76 -5.04
N GLN A 30 -10.78 -6.27 -3.83
CA GLN A 30 -11.61 -5.96 -2.67
C GLN A 30 -11.43 -4.50 -2.21
N VAL A 31 -10.21 -3.96 -2.34
CA VAL A 31 -9.82 -2.67 -1.75
C VAL A 31 -9.04 -1.85 -2.77
N MET A 32 -9.78 -1.13 -3.59
CA MET A 32 -9.23 -0.22 -4.58
C MET A 32 -9.57 1.21 -4.22
N TYR A 33 -8.54 2.00 -3.95
CA TYR A 33 -8.69 3.43 -3.80
C TYR A 33 -8.69 4.09 -5.19
N PRO A 34 -9.59 5.06 -5.45
CA PRO A 34 -9.55 5.83 -6.69
C PRO A 34 -8.19 6.47 -6.96
N ASP A 35 -7.47 6.81 -5.88
CA ASP A 35 -6.12 7.38 -5.85
C ASP A 35 -5.03 6.35 -5.48
N GLY A 36 -5.27 5.06 -5.69
CA GLY A 36 -4.29 3.99 -5.44
C GLY A 36 -3.05 4.09 -6.34
N LEU A 37 -1.86 3.94 -5.75
CA LEU A 37 -0.57 4.14 -6.44
C LEU A 37 0.32 2.89 -6.53
N PHE A 38 0.21 1.96 -5.59
CA PHE A 38 1.01 0.74 -5.58
C PHE A 38 0.33 -0.32 -4.76
N ALA A 39 0.62 -1.57 -5.07
CA ALA A 39 0.14 -2.70 -4.32
C ALA A 39 0.84 -2.84 -2.96
N TRP A 40 0.09 -3.31 -1.98
CA TRP A 40 0.66 -3.80 -0.73
C TRP A 40 -0.15 -5.00 -0.24
N GLN A 41 0.53 -5.91 0.46
CA GLN A 41 -0.08 -7.04 1.13
C GLN A 41 0.91 -7.64 2.12
N PHE A 42 0.46 -7.90 3.34
CA PHE A 42 1.16 -8.77 4.27
C PHE A 42 0.22 -9.18 5.41
N HIS A 43 0.58 -10.20 6.17
CA HIS A 43 -0.14 -10.51 7.40
C HIS A 43 -0.08 -9.35 8.40
N TYR A 44 -1.13 -9.17 9.21
CA TYR A 44 -1.07 -8.29 10.37
C TYR A 44 -0.21 -8.96 11.45
N ASP A 45 1.10 -8.86 11.25
CA ASP A 45 2.10 -9.64 11.97
C ASP A 45 2.47 -9.03 13.33
N PHE A 46 1.51 -9.09 14.25
CA PHE A 46 1.71 -8.70 15.64
C PHE A 46 2.29 -9.83 16.48
N HIS A 47 3.56 -9.69 16.82
CA HIS A 47 4.19 -10.45 17.90
C HIS A 47 3.71 -9.94 19.27
N ARG A 48 4.19 -10.53 20.37
CA ARG A 48 3.91 -10.10 21.75
C ARG A 48 4.32 -8.63 21.96
N THR A 49 3.37 -7.71 21.73
CA THR A 49 3.59 -6.25 21.71
C THR A 49 3.43 -5.59 23.08
N GLY A 50 2.93 -6.34 24.07
CA GLY A 50 2.91 -5.95 25.47
C GLY A 50 4.29 -6.10 26.10
N ARG A 51 4.61 -5.20 27.03
CA ARG A 51 5.80 -5.29 27.88
C ARG A 51 5.39 -4.96 29.30
N ALA A 52 5.88 -5.73 30.25
CA ALA A 52 5.75 -5.44 31.67
C ALA A 52 7.03 -5.89 32.39
N TYR A 53 7.45 -5.14 33.41
CA TYR A 53 8.50 -5.60 34.31
C TYR A 53 8.06 -6.86 35.05
N LEU A 54 9.00 -7.75 35.34
CA LEU A 54 8.76 -8.84 36.28
C LEU A 54 8.39 -8.25 37.64
N ARG A 55 7.17 -8.56 38.12
CA ARG A 55 6.63 -7.97 39.36
C ARG A 55 7.55 -8.15 40.55
N ASP A 56 8.27 -9.26 40.57
CA ASP A 56 9.14 -9.67 41.68
C ASP A 56 10.50 -8.94 41.66
N GLU A 57 10.87 -8.29 40.54
CA GLU A 57 12.18 -7.64 40.34
C GLU A 57 12.09 -6.10 40.21
N GLY A 58 10.88 -5.54 40.39
CA GLY A 58 10.63 -4.09 40.33
C GLY A 58 10.85 -3.45 38.95
N GLU A 59 10.78 -2.13 38.88
CA GLU A 59 10.84 -1.37 37.60
C GLU A 59 12.25 -1.26 36.99
N SER A 60 13.27 -1.77 37.67
CA SER A 60 14.65 -1.87 37.18
C SER A 60 15.02 -3.27 36.69
N GLY A 61 14.13 -4.25 36.86
CA GLY A 61 14.34 -5.65 36.49
C GLY A 61 14.15 -5.91 34.99
N PRO A 62 14.40 -7.16 34.53
CA PRO A 62 14.10 -7.56 33.17
C PRO A 62 12.59 -7.48 32.89
N TRP A 63 12.23 -7.21 31.63
CA TRP A 63 10.85 -7.17 31.18
C TRP A 63 10.46 -8.49 30.50
N ILE A 64 9.20 -8.87 30.68
CA ILE A 64 8.55 -9.93 29.90
C ILE A 64 7.61 -9.31 28.88
N ASP A 65 7.46 -10.01 27.77
CA ASP A 65 6.50 -9.68 26.72
C ASP A 65 5.14 -10.36 26.97
N TYR A 66 4.07 -9.85 26.37
CA TYR A 66 2.76 -10.52 26.37
C TYR A 66 1.94 -10.08 25.14
N GLU A 67 0.91 -10.85 24.79
CA GLU A 67 0.00 -10.49 23.71
C GLU A 67 -0.98 -9.41 24.16
N LYS A 68 -1.05 -8.30 23.43
CA LYS A 68 -2.09 -7.30 23.67
C LYS A 68 -3.39 -7.75 23.01
N PRO A 69 -4.56 -7.61 23.68
CA PRO A 69 -5.85 -7.89 23.05
C PRO A 69 -6.00 -7.18 21.69
N GLY A 70 -6.47 -7.92 20.69
CA GLY A 70 -6.65 -7.42 19.32
C GLY A 70 -5.36 -7.22 18.51
N ARG A 71 -4.18 -7.59 19.05
CA ARG A 71 -2.89 -7.53 18.35
C ARG A 71 -2.26 -8.93 18.30
N HIS A 72 -2.80 -9.72 17.39
CA HIS A 72 -2.39 -11.11 17.18
C HIS A 72 -2.11 -11.37 15.70
N THR A 73 -1.41 -12.46 15.40
CA THR A 73 -1.01 -12.80 14.04
C THR A 73 -2.08 -13.58 13.24
N HIS A 74 -3.31 -13.74 13.75
CA HIS A 74 -4.34 -14.55 13.09
C HIS A 74 -4.99 -13.92 11.84
N HIS A 75 -4.87 -12.61 11.65
CA HIS A 75 -5.50 -11.89 10.55
C HIS A 75 -4.52 -11.61 9.41
N VAL A 76 -5.06 -11.57 8.20
CA VAL A 76 -4.33 -11.34 6.95
C VAL A 76 -4.90 -10.09 6.30
N SER A 77 -4.04 -9.27 5.69
CA SER A 77 -4.55 -8.23 4.80
C SER A 77 -4.95 -8.84 3.46
N ASP A 78 -6.00 -8.33 2.86
CA ASP A 78 -6.18 -8.48 1.42
C ASP A 78 -5.05 -7.77 0.67
N ARG A 79 -4.92 -8.09 -0.62
CA ARG A 79 -4.05 -7.32 -1.50
C ARG A 79 -4.80 -6.07 -1.89
N SER A 80 -4.19 -4.92 -1.65
CA SER A 80 -4.85 -3.62 -1.80
C SER A 80 -3.91 -2.65 -2.47
N LEU A 81 -4.47 -1.62 -3.09
CA LEU A 81 -3.68 -0.44 -3.42
C LEU A 81 -3.49 0.42 -2.18
N PHE A 82 -2.39 1.17 -2.12
CA PHE A 82 -2.21 2.21 -1.11
C PHE A 82 -2.58 3.58 -1.71
N PRO A 83 -3.42 4.39 -1.02
CA PRO A 83 -3.92 5.64 -1.58
C PRO A 83 -2.90 6.77 -1.49
N LEU A 84 -2.81 7.60 -2.53
CA LEU A 84 -1.97 8.80 -2.54
C LEU A 84 -2.29 9.73 -1.36
N ARG A 85 -3.57 9.87 -0.98
CA ARG A 85 -3.96 10.70 0.18
C ARG A 85 -3.37 10.24 1.51
N SER A 86 -2.91 9.00 1.61
CA SER A 86 -2.17 8.55 2.80
C SER A 86 -0.72 9.03 2.83
N LEU A 87 -0.17 9.53 1.72
CA LEU A 87 1.16 10.17 1.70
C LEU A 87 1.06 11.67 2.05
N ILE A 88 -0.12 12.28 2.02
CA ILE A 88 -0.25 13.74 2.09
C ILE A 88 -0.69 14.18 3.49
N PRO A 89 0.07 15.03 4.21
CA PRO A 89 -0.35 15.59 5.49
C PRO A 89 -1.67 16.35 5.40
N GLU A 90 -2.51 16.25 6.43
CA GLU A 90 -3.77 17.01 6.50
C GLU A 90 -3.50 18.53 6.64
N GLU A 91 -2.53 18.90 7.47
CA GLU A 91 -2.35 20.29 7.94
C GLU A 91 -1.14 21.00 7.30
N MET A 92 -0.27 20.27 6.57
CA MET A 92 0.96 20.82 6.01
C MET A 92 0.98 20.76 4.48
N ASP A 93 1.29 21.89 3.86
CA ASP A 93 1.44 22.00 2.41
C ASP A 93 2.85 21.66 1.92
N GLY A 94 2.95 21.14 0.69
CA GLY A 94 4.22 20.85 0.03
C GLY A 94 5.00 19.63 0.56
N LEU A 95 4.52 18.97 1.61
CA LEU A 95 5.16 17.78 2.18
C LEU A 95 4.49 16.48 1.68
N LEU A 96 5.32 15.46 1.44
CA LEU A 96 4.89 14.08 1.17
C LEU A 96 5.56 13.14 2.18
N GLY A 97 4.75 12.30 2.80
CA GLY A 97 5.21 11.18 3.61
C GLY A 97 5.83 10.10 2.73
N ALA A 98 6.92 9.53 3.20
CA ALA A 98 7.62 8.43 2.55
C ALA A 98 7.95 7.32 3.56
N GLN A 99 8.29 6.13 3.04
CA GLN A 99 8.66 4.97 3.84
C GLN A 99 7.63 4.67 4.96
N LYS A 100 8.01 4.75 6.24
CA LYS A 100 7.14 4.45 7.39
C LYS A 100 6.37 5.66 7.93
N ASN A 101 6.47 6.80 7.26
CA ASN A 101 5.91 8.09 7.70
C ASN A 101 4.65 8.48 6.93
N VAL A 102 3.76 7.51 6.68
CA VAL A 102 2.50 7.72 5.96
C VAL A 102 1.28 7.44 6.84
N GLY A 103 0.10 7.81 6.34
CA GLY A 103 -1.18 7.74 7.03
C GLY A 103 -1.77 6.34 7.07
N TYR A 104 -1.49 5.60 8.13
CA TYR A 104 -2.14 4.32 8.41
C TYR A 104 -2.34 4.10 9.92
N SER A 105 -3.33 3.27 10.25
CA SER A 105 -3.63 2.84 11.62
C SER A 105 -2.51 1.99 12.22
N SER A 106 -2.52 1.85 13.55
CA SER A 106 -1.55 1.00 14.28
C SER A 106 -1.48 -0.42 13.73
N ILE A 107 -2.64 -0.95 13.32
CA ILE A 107 -2.84 -2.30 12.79
C ILE A 107 -2.26 -2.43 11.38
N VAL A 108 -2.62 -1.53 10.46
CA VAL A 108 -2.13 -1.57 9.08
C VAL A 108 -0.61 -1.44 9.00
N CYS A 109 0.01 -0.68 9.91
CA CYS A 109 1.47 -0.60 10.02
C CYS A 109 2.15 -1.98 10.20
N ALA A 110 1.49 -2.94 10.84
CA ALA A 110 2.06 -4.28 10.99
C ALA A 110 2.27 -4.98 9.64
N ALA A 111 1.51 -4.59 8.62
CA ALA A 111 1.49 -5.23 7.32
C ALA A 111 2.14 -4.40 6.18
N ILE A 112 2.18 -3.06 6.27
CA ILE A 112 2.71 -2.20 5.20
C ILE A 112 4.18 -1.74 5.38
N ARG A 113 4.86 -2.24 6.41
CA ARG A 113 6.21 -1.78 6.80
C ARG A 113 7.36 -2.63 6.24
N LEU A 114 7.07 -3.53 5.30
CA LEU A 114 8.11 -4.33 4.64
C LEU A 114 8.98 -3.46 3.74
N HIS A 115 10.21 -3.90 3.46
CA HIS A 115 11.19 -3.08 2.77
C HIS A 115 10.81 -2.77 1.32
N ASP A 116 10.27 -3.75 0.60
CA ASP A 116 9.69 -3.61 -0.73
C ASP A 116 8.57 -2.56 -0.77
N GLN A 117 7.62 -2.62 0.17
CA GLN A 117 6.52 -1.67 0.29
C GLN A 117 7.04 -0.28 0.66
N CYS A 118 8.07 -0.18 1.51
CA CYS A 118 8.72 1.07 1.85
C CYS A 118 9.40 1.74 0.64
N ILE A 119 10.00 0.93 -0.25
CA ILE A 119 10.57 1.39 -1.51
C ILE A 119 9.47 1.91 -2.43
N ALA A 120 8.37 1.15 -2.57
CA ALA A 120 7.21 1.56 -3.36
C ALA A 120 6.60 2.89 -2.89
N ILE A 121 6.47 3.09 -1.57
CA ILE A 121 6.03 4.37 -0.99
C ILE A 121 7.00 5.50 -1.37
N GLY A 122 8.30 5.25 -1.34
CA GLY A 122 9.32 6.24 -1.73
C GLY A 122 9.23 6.64 -3.21
N GLN A 123 9.08 5.65 -4.10
CA GLN A 123 8.88 5.88 -5.54
C GLN A 123 7.59 6.68 -5.78
N ALA A 124 6.48 6.31 -5.14
CA ALA A 124 5.20 7.01 -5.22
C ALA A 124 5.29 8.48 -4.75
N ALA A 125 5.98 8.74 -3.64
CA ALA A 125 6.22 10.09 -3.15
C ALA A 125 7.08 10.90 -4.15
N GLY A 126 8.15 10.31 -4.69
CA GLY A 126 9.03 10.95 -5.68
C GLY A 126 8.30 11.32 -6.97
N ALA A 127 7.54 10.36 -7.54
CA ALA A 127 6.75 10.60 -8.75
C ALA A 127 5.70 11.71 -8.54
N THR A 128 5.02 11.69 -7.38
CA THR A 128 4.04 12.74 -7.02
C THR A 128 4.71 14.11 -6.91
N ALA A 129 5.88 14.19 -6.26
CA ALA A 129 6.63 15.44 -6.15
C ALA A 129 7.06 15.96 -7.53
N ALA A 130 7.54 15.08 -8.41
CA ALA A 130 7.96 15.45 -9.76
C ALA A 130 6.81 16.04 -10.58
N ILE A 131 5.63 15.42 -10.57
CA ILE A 131 4.44 15.93 -11.26
C ILE A 131 3.96 17.25 -10.62
N SER A 132 3.94 17.34 -9.29
CA SER A 132 3.59 18.55 -8.56
C SER A 132 4.48 19.74 -8.94
N LEU A 133 5.79 19.53 -8.99
CA LEU A 133 6.77 20.57 -9.38
C LEU A 133 6.66 20.94 -10.86
N LYS A 134 6.55 19.93 -11.75
CA LYS A 134 6.44 20.13 -13.21
C LYS A 134 5.25 20.99 -13.57
N ASP A 135 4.10 20.72 -12.96
CA ASP A 135 2.84 21.40 -13.28
C ASP A 135 2.53 22.58 -12.36
N ASN A 136 3.43 22.90 -11.42
CA ASN A 136 3.29 23.97 -10.42
C ASN A 136 1.97 23.89 -9.64
N ILE A 137 1.63 22.70 -9.14
CA ILE A 137 0.43 22.42 -8.35
C ILE A 137 0.81 21.83 -6.99
N ALA A 138 -0.04 22.02 -5.97
CA ALA A 138 0.19 21.39 -4.67
C ALA A 138 -0.09 19.87 -4.73
N PRO A 139 0.71 19.00 -4.08
CA PRO A 139 0.48 17.55 -4.12
C PRO A 139 -0.93 17.13 -3.69
N ARG A 140 -1.54 17.87 -2.76
CA ARG A 140 -2.91 17.64 -2.24
C ARG A 140 -4.02 17.74 -3.30
N THR A 141 -3.76 18.33 -4.46
CA THR A 141 -4.75 18.41 -5.55
C THR A 141 -4.75 17.16 -6.41
N ILE A 142 -3.62 16.46 -6.51
CA ILE A 142 -3.40 15.33 -7.42
C ILE A 142 -4.40 14.17 -7.20
N PRO A 143 -4.73 13.74 -5.96
CA PRO A 143 -5.70 12.65 -5.76
C PRO A 143 -7.08 12.90 -6.37
N TYR A 144 -7.43 14.17 -6.61
CA TYR A 144 -8.73 14.60 -7.12
C TYR A 144 -8.68 15.08 -8.57
N ASP A 145 -7.48 15.18 -9.15
CA ASP A 145 -7.27 15.51 -10.56
C ASP A 145 -6.86 14.22 -11.31
N ARG A 146 -7.81 13.68 -12.07
CA ARG A 146 -7.61 12.44 -12.83
C ARG A 146 -6.43 12.54 -13.80
N THR A 147 -6.22 13.69 -14.43
CA THR A 147 -5.14 13.85 -15.40
C THR A 147 -3.78 13.76 -14.71
N ARG A 148 -3.63 14.45 -13.57
CA ARG A 148 -2.37 14.47 -12.80
C ARG A 148 -2.12 13.17 -12.08
N LEU A 149 -3.16 12.55 -11.52
CA LEU A 149 -3.06 11.21 -10.93
C LEU A 149 -2.58 10.18 -11.94
N GLU A 150 -3.10 10.24 -13.18
CA GLU A 150 -2.66 9.34 -14.24
C GLU A 150 -1.22 9.61 -14.68
N GLN A 151 -0.75 10.87 -14.66
CA GLN A 151 0.66 11.17 -14.88
C GLN A 151 1.57 10.59 -13.78
N VAL A 152 1.11 10.57 -12.52
CA VAL A 152 1.85 9.91 -11.43
C VAL A 152 1.91 8.41 -11.66
N ARG A 153 0.78 7.76 -12.00
CA ARG A 153 0.75 6.31 -12.30
C ARG A 153 1.61 5.95 -13.51
N ASP A 154 1.57 6.79 -14.54
CA ASP A 154 2.43 6.64 -15.72
C ASP A 154 3.90 6.71 -15.32
N ALA A 155 4.31 7.74 -14.58
CA ALA A 155 5.68 7.89 -14.09
C ALA A 155 6.14 6.73 -13.17
N LEU A 156 5.22 6.05 -12.49
CA LEU A 156 5.53 4.87 -11.68
C LEU A 156 5.76 3.62 -12.52
N CYS A 157 4.97 3.40 -13.57
CA CYS A 157 5.07 2.23 -14.43
C CYS A 157 6.02 2.40 -15.62
N HIS A 158 6.42 3.62 -15.95
CA HIS A 158 7.24 3.88 -17.14
C HIS A 158 8.64 3.30 -16.97
N GLU A 159 9.12 2.65 -18.02
CA GLU A 159 10.49 2.16 -18.10
C GLU A 159 11.46 3.33 -18.28
N SER A 160 12.58 3.29 -17.55
CA SER A 160 13.72 4.17 -17.79
C SER A 160 14.99 3.33 -17.67
N PRO A 161 16.06 3.62 -18.42
CA PRO A 161 17.33 2.89 -18.32
C PRO A 161 17.88 2.75 -16.89
N ASP A 162 17.53 3.70 -16.02
CA ASP A 162 18.04 3.79 -14.65
C ASP A 162 17.02 3.37 -13.57
N CYS A 163 15.80 2.95 -13.94
CA CYS A 163 14.79 2.56 -12.95
C CYS A 163 13.99 1.33 -13.31
N VAL A 164 13.61 0.58 -12.28
CA VAL A 164 12.68 -0.55 -12.40
C VAL A 164 11.25 -0.02 -12.30
N PRO A 165 10.39 -0.29 -13.29
CA PRO A 165 8.97 0.02 -13.22
C PRO A 165 8.31 -0.50 -11.94
N LEU A 166 7.49 0.33 -11.33
CA LEU A 166 6.69 -0.07 -10.19
C LEU A 166 5.39 -0.73 -10.67
N LEU A 167 5.15 -1.92 -10.12
CA LEU A 167 3.92 -2.67 -10.30
C LEU A 167 2.81 -2.06 -9.42
N ILE A 168 1.89 -1.34 -10.04
CA ILE A 168 0.69 -0.79 -9.36
C ILE A 168 -0.31 -1.93 -9.13
N TRP A 169 -0.57 -2.58 -10.26
CA TRP A 169 -1.35 -3.75 -10.63
C TRP A 169 -0.74 -5.12 -10.39
N PRO A 170 -0.87 -5.81 -9.25
CA PRO A 170 0.22 -6.72 -8.94
C PRO A 170 0.02 -8.15 -9.45
N PHE A 171 -0.39 -8.23 -10.71
CA PHE A 171 -0.49 -9.42 -11.57
C PHE A 171 0.79 -10.26 -11.45
N ARG A 172 0.62 -11.59 -11.38
CA ARG A 172 1.75 -12.52 -11.18
C ARG A 172 2.48 -12.86 -12.48
N ASP A 173 1.83 -12.64 -13.62
CA ASP A 173 2.22 -13.08 -14.96
C ASP A 173 2.49 -11.92 -15.92
N LEU A 174 2.58 -10.68 -15.41
CA LEU A 174 2.85 -9.50 -16.22
C LEU A 174 4.27 -8.98 -15.94
N SER A 175 5.21 -9.26 -16.85
CA SER A 175 6.59 -8.76 -16.77
C SER A 175 6.64 -7.23 -16.90
N ALA A 176 7.57 -6.59 -16.19
CA ALA A 176 7.85 -5.14 -16.31
C ALA A 176 8.28 -4.75 -17.73
N ASP A 177 8.93 -5.67 -18.45
CA ASP A 177 9.43 -5.45 -19.82
C ASP A 177 8.35 -5.72 -20.89
N HIS A 178 7.14 -6.12 -20.50
CA HIS A 178 6.05 -6.39 -21.43
C HIS A 178 5.48 -5.10 -22.02
N GLU A 179 5.23 -5.04 -23.33
CA GLU A 179 4.75 -3.82 -24.01
C GLU A 179 3.45 -3.26 -23.40
N ALA A 180 2.58 -4.15 -22.91
CA ALA A 180 1.31 -3.79 -22.28
C ALA A 180 1.44 -3.39 -20.80
N PHE A 181 2.62 -3.51 -20.17
CA PHE A 181 2.81 -3.34 -18.72
C PHE A 181 2.18 -2.05 -18.19
N VAL A 182 2.53 -0.92 -18.81
CA VAL A 182 2.05 0.42 -18.41
C VAL A 182 0.53 0.51 -18.56
N ALA A 183 0.01 0.12 -19.72
CA ALA A 183 -1.42 0.23 -20.03
C ALA A 183 -2.26 -0.62 -19.07
N VAL A 184 -1.85 -1.87 -18.85
CA VAL A 184 -2.55 -2.84 -18.02
C VAL A 184 -2.60 -2.41 -16.55
N ASN A 185 -1.46 -1.99 -15.99
CA ASN A 185 -1.39 -1.47 -14.62
C ASN A 185 -2.31 -0.26 -14.42
N ARG A 186 -2.30 0.69 -15.36
CA ARG A 186 -3.13 1.90 -15.28
C ARG A 186 -4.61 1.60 -15.43
N LEU A 187 -4.99 0.72 -16.36
CA LEU A 187 -6.39 0.30 -16.53
C LEU A 187 -6.92 -0.45 -15.31
N ALA A 188 -6.12 -1.35 -14.73
CA ALA A 188 -6.44 -2.05 -13.49
C ALA A 188 -6.63 -1.09 -12.31
N ALA A 189 -5.69 -0.17 -12.09
CA ALA A 189 -5.78 0.82 -11.00
C ALA A 189 -6.98 1.77 -11.13
N ARG A 190 -7.51 1.93 -12.35
CA ARG A 190 -8.72 2.70 -12.65
C ARG A 190 -10.02 1.89 -12.49
N GLY A 191 -9.95 0.58 -12.25
CA GLY A 191 -11.10 -0.33 -12.28
C GLY A 191 -11.73 -0.44 -13.67
N ALA A 192 -10.94 -0.24 -14.73
CA ALA A 192 -11.41 -0.28 -16.12
C ALA A 192 -11.31 -1.67 -16.76
N LEU A 193 -10.65 -2.62 -16.07
CA LEU A 193 -10.61 -4.03 -16.45
C LEU A 193 -11.68 -4.79 -15.66
N PRO A 194 -12.34 -5.80 -16.25
CA PRO A 194 -13.37 -6.61 -15.59
C PRO A 194 -12.75 -7.66 -14.66
N LEU A 195 -11.86 -7.23 -13.74
CA LEU A 195 -11.17 -8.11 -12.82
C LEU A 195 -12.10 -8.53 -11.68
N GLU A 196 -12.24 -9.84 -11.48
CA GLU A 196 -12.85 -10.39 -10.29
C GLU A 196 -11.94 -10.18 -9.07
N ALA A 197 -12.53 -10.30 -7.87
CA ALA A 197 -11.81 -10.10 -6.62
C ALA A 197 -10.59 -11.03 -6.47
N ARG A 198 -10.57 -12.18 -7.13
CA ARG A 198 -9.50 -13.20 -7.04
C ARG A 198 -8.64 -13.29 -8.30
N ASP A 199 -8.83 -12.40 -9.27
CA ASP A 199 -8.03 -12.42 -10.48
C ASP A 199 -6.63 -11.87 -10.18
N VAL A 200 -5.65 -12.73 -10.38
CA VAL A 200 -4.24 -12.47 -10.07
C VAL A 200 -3.33 -12.63 -11.28
N ASP A 201 -3.89 -13.06 -12.41
CA ASP A 201 -3.20 -13.34 -13.66
C ASP A 201 -3.90 -12.54 -14.77
N PHE A 202 -3.15 -11.70 -15.50
CA PHE A 202 -3.66 -10.89 -16.61
C PHE A 202 -3.73 -11.67 -17.93
N ARG A 203 -2.82 -12.64 -18.11
CA ARG A 203 -2.61 -13.46 -19.31
C ARG A 203 -2.31 -12.62 -20.56
N PRO A 204 -1.19 -11.87 -20.57
CA PRO A 204 -0.90 -10.92 -21.64
C PRO A 204 -0.71 -11.55 -23.04
N ASP A 205 -0.35 -12.83 -23.10
CA ASP A 205 -0.09 -13.57 -24.34
C ASP A 205 -1.30 -14.37 -24.85
N ASP A 206 -2.40 -14.42 -24.10
CA ASP A 206 -3.61 -15.12 -24.54
C ASP A 206 -4.26 -14.34 -25.69
N VAL A 207 -4.61 -15.06 -26.76
CA VAL A 207 -5.35 -14.48 -27.89
C VAL A 207 -6.80 -14.26 -27.46
N ALA A 208 -7.29 -13.03 -27.59
CA ALA A 208 -8.65 -12.62 -27.25
C ALA A 208 -9.75 -13.34 -28.06
#